data_AF-A0A7C2XL75-F1
#
_entry.id   AF-A0A7C2XL75-F1
#
_cell.length_a   1.000
_cell.length_b   1.000
_cell.length_c   1.000
_cell.angle_alpha   90.00
_cell.angle_beta   90.00
_cell.angle_gamma   90.00
#
_symmetry.space_group_name_H-M   'P 1'
#
loop_
_entity.id
_entity.type
_entity.pdbx_description
1 polymer ?
#
loop_
_entity_poly.entity_id
_entity_poly.type
_entity_poly.pdbx_seq_one_letter_code
_entity_poly.pdbx_strand_id
1 'polypeptide(L)'
;MLHIVLADSELETVPKELWSHPSVSKQARRRGKRPGNMVLDSNFHHAAISRYFPGEENRRGRPDIVQYFLLNTLESPLNIYGKLSVYVHTRKNQVIFVDPATRLPKS
;
A
#
# COMPACT_ATOMS: atom_id res chain seq x y z
N MET A 1 18.34 14.61 13.36
CA MET A 1 17.28 14.23 12.41
C MET A 1 17.20 12.70 12.41
N LEU A 2 16.02 12.12 12.64
CA LEU A 2 15.82 10.67 12.56
C LEU A 2 15.25 10.31 11.19
N HIS A 3 15.78 9.26 10.57
CA HIS A 3 15.24 8.70 9.33
C HIS A 3 14.59 7.35 9.66
N ILE A 4 13.32 7.18 9.32
CA ILE A 4 12.61 5.90 9.47
C ILE A 4 12.20 5.42 8.09
N VAL A 5 12.49 4.14 7.81
CA VAL A 5 12.13 3.49 6.55
C VAL A 5 11.24 2.28 6.86
N LEU A 6 10.03 2.25 6.33
CA LEU A 6 9.23 1.03 6.29
C LEU A 6 9.69 0.20 5.09
N ALA A 7 10.51 -0.81 5.36
CA ALA A 7 11.11 -1.65 4.34
C ALA A 7 10.16 -2.74 3.84
N ASP A 8 10.36 -3.16 2.59
CA ASP A 8 9.66 -4.27 1.93
C ASP A 8 8.12 -4.28 2.13
N SER A 9 7.52 -3.12 1.87
CA SER A 9 6.08 -2.89 2.04
C SER A 9 5.28 -3.52 0.91
N GLU A 10 4.20 -4.21 1.25
CA GLU A 10 3.25 -4.84 0.33
C GLU A 10 2.26 -3.83 -0.27
N LEU A 11 2.84 -2.78 -0.88
CA LEU A 11 2.16 -1.69 -1.54
C LEU A 11 2.48 -1.73 -3.03
N GLU A 12 1.46 -2.00 -3.84
CA GLU A 12 1.56 -1.96 -5.29
C GLU A 12 0.19 -1.74 -5.93
N THR A 13 0.17 -1.34 -7.20
CA THR A 13 -1.04 -1.40 -8.02
C THR A 13 -1.34 -2.85 -8.42
N VAL A 14 -2.62 -3.15 -8.70
CA VAL A 14 -3.05 -4.49 -9.12
C VAL A 14 -2.23 -4.94 -10.35
N PRO A 15 -1.48 -6.05 -10.26
CA PRO A 15 -0.67 -6.58 -11.37
C PRO A 15 -1.52 -7.00 -12.56
N LYS A 16 -0.96 -6.92 -13.77
CA LYS A 16 -1.68 -7.15 -15.04
C LYS A 16 -2.30 -8.54 -15.12
N GLU A 17 -1.63 -9.53 -14.53
CA GLU A 17 -2.01 -10.94 -14.47
C GLU A 17 -3.37 -11.14 -13.78
N LEU A 18 -3.75 -10.23 -12.89
CA LEU A 18 -4.96 -10.33 -12.06
C LEU A 18 -6.13 -9.54 -12.66
N TRP A 19 -5.91 -8.73 -13.70
CA TRP A 19 -6.92 -7.82 -14.23
C TRP A 19 -8.18 -8.55 -14.70
N SER A 20 -8.03 -9.75 -15.27
CA SER A 20 -9.13 -10.60 -15.74
C SER A 20 -9.81 -11.40 -14.64
N HIS A 21 -9.25 -11.44 -13.42
CA HIS A 21 -9.85 -12.21 -12.33
C HIS A 21 -11.18 -11.60 -11.89
N PRO A 22 -12.25 -12.39 -11.64
CA PRO A 22 -13.57 -11.87 -11.29
C PRO A 22 -13.58 -10.93 -10.09
N SER A 23 -12.79 -11.21 -9.05
CA SER A 23 -12.72 -10.35 -7.84
C SER A 23 -12.17 -8.95 -8.16
N VAL A 24 -11.14 -8.87 -9.01
CA VAL A 24 -10.55 -7.60 -9.46
C VAL A 24 -11.49 -6.87 -10.39
N SER A 25 -12.00 -7.55 -11.42
CA SER A 25 -12.90 -6.96 -12.42
C SER A 25 -14.17 -6.38 -11.79
N LYS A 26 -14.78 -7.12 -10.85
CA LYS A 26 -15.96 -6.67 -10.11
C LYS A 26 -15.66 -5.45 -9.25
N GLN A 27 -14.51 -5.43 -8.56
CA GLN A 27 -14.13 -4.28 -7.73
C GLN A 27 -13.79 -3.05 -8.58
N ALA A 28 -13.11 -3.23 -9.70
CA ALA A 28 -12.79 -2.18 -10.67
C ALA A 28 -14.05 -1.51 -11.23
N ARG A 29 -15.03 -2.33 -11.65
CA ARG A 29 -16.36 -1.84 -12.09
C ARG A 29 -17.07 -1.07 -10.97
N ARG A 30 -17.07 -1.60 -9.73
CA ARG A 30 -17.70 -0.94 -8.57
C ARG A 30 -17.06 0.41 -8.24
N ARG A 31 -15.74 0.52 -8.36
CA ARG A 31 -14.98 1.76 -8.08
C ARG A 31 -14.93 2.73 -9.26
N GLY A 32 -15.42 2.34 -10.45
CA GLY A 32 -15.30 3.14 -11.67
C GLY A 32 -13.85 3.38 -12.11
N LYS A 33 -12.92 2.47 -11.79
CA LYS A 33 -11.48 2.61 -12.07
C LYS A 33 -10.98 1.45 -12.93
N ARG A 34 -9.92 1.69 -13.71
CA ARG A 34 -9.17 0.60 -14.36
C ARG A 34 -8.44 -0.24 -13.30
N PRO A 35 -8.34 -1.57 -13.43
CA PRO A 35 -7.63 -2.42 -12.48
C PRO A 35 -6.21 -1.93 -12.16
N GLY A 36 -5.45 -1.52 -13.19
CA GLY A 36 -4.08 -0.99 -13.02
C GLY A 36 -3.98 0.31 -12.21
N ASN A 37 -5.08 1.03 -12.00
CA ASN A 37 -5.12 2.27 -11.21
C ASN A 37 -5.64 2.01 -9.77
N MET A 38 -5.79 0.75 -9.39
CA MET A 38 -6.21 0.35 -8.06
C MET A 38 -5.02 -0.22 -7.30
N VAL A 39 -5.01 0.00 -5.99
CA VAL A 39 -4.05 -0.66 -5.09
C VAL A 39 -4.48 -2.11 -4.88
N LEU A 40 -3.51 -3.02 -4.86
CA LEU A 40 -3.74 -4.41 -4.52
C LEU A 40 -4.03 -4.55 -3.02
N ASP A 41 -5.22 -5.02 -2.68
CA ASP A 41 -5.67 -5.23 -1.30
C ASP A 41 -6.21 -6.67 -1.12
N SER A 42 -5.63 -7.42 -0.19
CA SER A 42 -5.98 -8.82 0.07
C SER A 42 -7.41 -8.98 0.58
N ASN A 43 -8.00 -7.99 1.25
CA ASN A 43 -9.40 -8.05 1.69
C ASN A 43 -10.39 -8.24 0.52
N PHE A 44 -10.01 -7.77 -0.68
CA PHE A 44 -10.83 -7.89 -1.89
C PHE A 44 -10.24 -8.86 -2.92
N HIS A 45 -8.92 -9.00 -2.95
CA HIS A 45 -8.20 -9.72 -4.00
C HIS A 45 -7.60 -11.05 -3.52
N HIS A 46 -7.84 -11.51 -2.28
CA HIS A 46 -7.27 -12.75 -1.75
C HIS A 46 -7.37 -13.92 -2.73
N ALA A 47 -8.57 -14.23 -3.24
CA ALA A 47 -8.76 -15.32 -4.19
C ALA A 47 -7.95 -15.17 -5.50
N ALA A 48 -7.73 -13.94 -5.96
CA ALA A 48 -6.87 -13.68 -7.12
C ALA A 48 -5.40 -13.88 -6.76
N ILE A 49 -4.97 -13.41 -5.59
CA ILE A 49 -3.60 -13.57 -5.11
C ILE A 49 -3.28 -15.06 -4.95
N SER A 50 -4.09 -15.83 -4.23
CA SER A 50 -3.87 -17.27 -4.02
C SER A 50 -3.81 -18.06 -5.33
N ARG A 51 -4.56 -17.62 -6.36
CA ARG A 51 -4.58 -18.30 -7.67
C ARG A 51 -3.35 -18.00 -8.51
N TYR A 52 -2.91 -16.75 -8.56
CA TYR A 52 -1.83 -16.31 -9.47
C TYR A 52 -0.45 -16.26 -8.81
N PHE A 53 -0.40 -16.17 -7.48
CA PHE A 53 0.82 -16.08 -6.67
C PHE A 53 0.71 -17.00 -5.45
N PRO A 54 0.69 -18.33 -5.64
CA PRO A 54 0.59 -19.27 -4.54
C PRO A 54 1.78 -19.11 -3.57
N GLY A 55 1.49 -19.05 -2.27
CA GLY A 55 2.45 -18.84 -1.19
C GLY A 55 2.61 -17.37 -0.78
N GLU A 56 2.05 -16.42 -1.53
CA GLU A 56 2.12 -14.99 -1.21
C GLU A 56 0.85 -14.46 -0.54
N GLU A 57 -0.24 -15.24 -0.48
CA GLU A 57 -1.56 -14.81 -0.02
C GLU A 57 -1.60 -14.27 1.41
N ASN A 58 -0.70 -14.76 2.28
CA ASN A 58 -0.64 -14.35 3.68
C ASN A 58 0.01 -12.97 3.88
N ARG A 59 0.76 -12.49 2.88
CA ARG A 59 1.58 -11.28 2.99
C ARG A 59 1.18 -10.20 1.99
N ARG A 60 0.94 -10.58 0.73
CA ARG A 60 0.79 -9.65 -0.39
C ARG A 60 -0.53 -8.89 -0.35
N GLY A 61 -0.48 -7.62 -0.79
CA GLY A 61 -1.65 -6.74 -0.84
C GLY A 61 -2.09 -6.29 0.56
N ARG A 62 -1.15 -5.85 1.38
CA ARG A 62 -1.39 -5.31 2.73
C ARG A 62 -1.06 -3.82 2.81
N PRO A 63 -1.73 -2.96 2.03
CA PRO A 63 -1.49 -1.52 2.03
C PRO A 63 -1.92 -0.87 3.35
N ASP A 64 -2.79 -1.52 4.13
CA ASP A 64 -3.22 -1.09 5.46
C ASP A 64 -2.04 -0.93 6.42
N ILE A 65 -1.03 -1.80 6.36
CA ILE A 65 0.17 -1.70 7.20
C ILE A 65 0.91 -0.38 6.94
N VAL A 66 1.06 0.00 5.66
CA VAL A 66 1.68 1.28 5.28
C VAL A 66 0.82 2.45 5.77
N GLN A 67 -0.50 2.36 5.60
CA GLN A 67 -1.43 3.40 6.04
C GLN A 67 -1.32 3.64 7.55
N TYR A 68 -1.36 2.59 8.37
CA TYR A 68 -1.23 2.70 9.82
C TYR A 68 0.14 3.21 10.23
N PHE A 69 1.21 2.70 9.62
CA PHE A 69 2.58 3.17 9.89
C PHE A 69 2.71 4.67 9.63
N LEU A 70 2.21 5.16 8.50
CA LEU A 70 2.32 6.57 8.14
C LEU A 70 1.46 7.47 9.04
N LEU A 71 0.22 7.06 9.38
CA LEU A 71 -0.62 7.80 10.31
C LEU A 71 0.08 8.00 11.67
N ASN A 72 0.67 6.94 12.23
CA ASN A 72 1.35 7.02 13.52
C ASN A 72 2.64 7.83 13.46
N THR A 73 3.45 7.66 12.40
CA THR A 73 4.73 8.36 12.28
C THR A 73 4.54 9.86 12.03
N LEU A 74 3.61 10.26 11.17
CA LEU A 74 3.34 11.66 10.86
C LEU A 74 2.66 12.42 12.00
N GLU A 75 1.88 11.75 12.84
CA GLU A 75 1.27 12.36 14.03
C GLU A 75 2.21 12.36 15.26
N SER A 76 3.41 11.78 15.14
CA SER A 76 4.37 11.75 16.25
C SER A 76 4.91 13.15 16.61
N PRO A 77 5.22 13.42 17.89
CA PRO A 77 5.87 14.68 18.29
C PRO A 77 7.15 14.95 17.49
N LEU A 78 7.90 13.90 17.13
CA LEU A 78 9.15 14.05 16.38
C LEU A 78 8.91 14.59 14.96
N ASN A 79 7.83 14.17 14.30
CA ASN A 79 7.43 14.73 13.01
C ASN A 79 6.94 16.18 13.16
N ILE A 80 6.14 16.46 14.19
CA ILE A 80 5.63 17.82 14.48
C ILE A 80 6.77 18.81 14.70
N TYR A 81 7.85 18.40 15.36
CA TYR A 81 9.04 19.25 15.56
C TYR A 81 10.00 19.27 14.35
N GLY A 82 9.63 18.68 13.20
CA GLY A 82 10.45 18.66 11.99
C GLY A 82 11.74 17.86 12.14
N LYS A 83 11.77 16.86 13.04
CA LYS A 83 12.95 16.03 13.34
C LYS A 83 12.86 14.61 12.80
N LEU A 84 11.83 14.30 12.01
CA LEU A 84 11.58 13.01 11.40
C LEU A 84 11.56 13.12 9.86
N SER A 85 12.20 12.17 9.19
CA SER A 85 12.06 11.93 7.75
C SER A 85 11.56 10.51 7.53
N VAL A 86 10.45 10.36 6.81
CA VAL A 86 9.76 9.08 6.62
C VAL A 86 9.86 8.61 5.19
N TYR A 87 10.20 7.33 5.01
CA TYR A 87 10.29 6.67 3.71
C TYR A 87 9.52 5.35 3.74
N VAL A 88 8.94 4.99 2.60
CA VAL A 88 8.32 3.68 2.37
C VAL A 88 9.04 3.03 1.20
N HIS A 89 9.69 1.89 1.44
CA HIS A 89 10.22 1.05 0.38
C HIS A 89 9.18 -0.04 0.05
N THR A 90 8.78 -0.11 -1.22
CA THR A 90 7.74 -1.03 -1.69
C THR A 90 8.32 -2.34 -2.23
N ARG A 91 7.48 -3.36 -2.33
CA ARG A 91 7.80 -4.65 -2.99
C ARG A 91 8.30 -4.49 -4.43
N LYS A 92 7.92 -3.41 -5.13
CA LYS A 92 8.41 -3.09 -6.48
C LYS A 92 9.74 -2.32 -6.48
N ASN A 93 10.49 -2.34 -5.38
CA ASN A 93 11.75 -1.62 -5.18
C ASN A 93 11.64 -0.10 -5.42
N GLN A 94 10.45 0.46 -5.21
CA GLN A 94 10.24 1.91 -5.25
C GLN A 94 10.40 2.48 -3.85
N VAL A 95 11.09 3.61 -3.74
CA VAL A 95 11.19 4.38 -2.50
C VAL A 95 10.31 5.61 -2.60
N ILE A 96 9.37 5.73 -1.67
CA ILE A 96 8.46 6.86 -1.56
C ILE A 96 8.90 7.68 -0.34
N PHE A 97 9.33 8.92 -0.60
CA PHE A 97 9.52 9.91 0.46
C PHE A 97 8.18 10.57 0.78
N VAL A 98 7.88 10.73 2.06
CA VAL A 98 6.64 11.37 2.53
C VAL A 98 6.99 12.72 3.15
N ASP A 99 6.42 13.78 2.60
CA ASP A 99 6.59 15.13 3.14
C ASP A 99 6.03 15.18 4.58
N PRO A 100 6.78 15.67 5.58
CA PRO A 100 6.33 15.80 6.97
C PRO A 100 5.01 16.56 7.16
N ALA A 101 4.66 17.47 6.24
CA ALA A 101 3.43 18.24 6.24
C ALA A 101 2.24 17.50 5.59
N THR A 102 2.46 16.31 5.02
CA THR A 102 1.41 15.50 4.40
C THR A 102 0.33 15.16 5.42
N ARG A 103 -0.92 15.52 5.11
CA ARG A 103 -2.09 15.06 5.86
C ARG A 103 -2.70 13.85 5.19
N LEU A 104 -2.50 12.68 5.78
CA LEU A 104 -3.08 11.44 5.28
C LEU A 104 -4.59 11.35 5.57
N PRO A 105 -5.38 10.80 4.64
CA PRO A 105 -6.76 10.42 4.92
C PRO A 105 -6.83 9.45 6.11
N LYS A 106 -7.79 9.63 7.02
CA LYS A 106 -8.01 8.73 8.16
C LYS A 106 -9.00 7.59 7.86
N SER A 107 -9.68 7.67 6.72
CA SER A 107 -10.74 6.77 6.24
C SER A 107 -10.20 5.64 5.36
#